data_AF-A0A3B0MKD2-F1
#
_entry.id   AF-A0A3B0MKD2-F1
#
_cell.length_a   1.000
_cell.length_b   1.000
_cell.length_c   1.000
_cell.angle_alpha   90.00
_cell.angle_beta   90.00
_cell.angle_gamma   90.00
#
_symmetry.space_group_name_H-M   'P 1'
#
loop_
_entity.id
_entity.type
_entity.pdbx_description
1 polymer ?
#
loop_
_entity_poly.entity_id
_entity_poly.type
_entity_poly.pdbx_seq_one_letter_code
_entity_poly.pdbx_strand_id
1 'polypeptide(L)'
;MITATEAKVMSNYEVREHLEFIQAAIIYAARDRRHEVIIRTYPYCIYFDGGAYHETAQKVISTLRNNGFKVEGYYCEHQFIDNGLYIVWGAE
;
A
#
# COMPACT_ATOMS: atom_id res chain seq x y z
N MET A 1 -7.55 -17.54 -24.65
CA MET A 1 -6.99 -16.17 -24.56
C MET A 1 -8.03 -15.35 -23.83
N ILE A 2 -7.71 -14.79 -22.66
CA ILE A 2 -8.65 -13.91 -21.96
C ILE A 2 -8.81 -12.61 -22.76
N THR A 3 -9.99 -12.00 -22.69
CA THR A 3 -10.26 -10.70 -23.31
C THR A 3 -9.59 -9.57 -22.54
N ALA A 4 -9.40 -8.41 -23.19
CA ALA A 4 -8.86 -7.21 -22.53
C ALA A 4 -9.74 -6.76 -21.34
N THR A 5 -11.06 -6.97 -21.42
CA THR A 5 -12.00 -6.67 -20.34
C THR A 5 -11.80 -7.61 -19.15
N GLU A 6 -11.64 -8.91 -19.39
CA GLU A 6 -11.38 -9.89 -18.33
C GLU A 6 -10.03 -9.63 -17.66
N ALA A 7 -8.98 -9.31 -18.43
CA ALA A 7 -7.68 -8.91 -17.88
C ALA A 7 -7.79 -7.65 -16.99
N LYS A 8 -8.59 -6.65 -17.41
CA LYS A 8 -8.83 -5.44 -16.60
C LYS A 8 -9.59 -5.75 -15.32
N VAL A 9 -10.58 -6.64 -15.36
CA VAL A 9 -11.33 -7.06 -14.16
C VAL A 9 -10.42 -7.80 -13.19
N MET A 10 -9.55 -8.70 -13.67
CA MET A 10 -8.57 -9.40 -12.84
C MET A 10 -7.54 -8.45 -12.22
N SER A 11 -7.00 -7.49 -12.98
CA SER A 11 -6.09 -6.46 -12.44
C SER A 11 -6.76 -5.59 -11.37
N ASN A 12 -8.06 -5.27 -11.53
CA ASN A 12 -8.79 -4.53 -10.50
C ASN A 12 -9.08 -5.38 -9.25
N TYR A 13 -9.24 -6.70 -9.42
CA TYR A 13 -9.40 -7.63 -8.31
C TYR A 13 -8.13 -7.64 -7.43
N GLU A 14 -6.94 -7.63 -8.02
CA GLU A 14 -5.67 -7.50 -7.30
C GLU A 14 -5.58 -6.19 -6.49
N VAL A 15 -5.99 -5.05 -7.08
CA VAL A 15 -6.01 -3.75 -6.37
C VAL A 15 -6.90 -3.81 -5.13
N ARG A 16 -8.08 -4.45 -5.23
CA ARG A 16 -9.02 -4.56 -4.12
C ARG A 16 -8.44 -5.37 -2.96
N GLU A 17 -7.82 -6.51 -3.25
CA GLU A 17 -7.20 -7.36 -2.22
C GLU A 17 -6.07 -6.64 -1.48
N HIS A 18 -5.26 -5.87 -2.20
CA HIS A 18 -4.24 -5.02 -1.58
C HIS A 18 -4.84 -3.95 -0.67
N LEU A 19 -5.93 -3.28 -1.09
CA LEU A 19 -6.61 -2.29 -0.28
C LEU A 19 -7.25 -2.92 0.97
N GLU A 20 -7.85 -4.10 0.87
CA GLU A 20 -8.44 -4.82 2.01
C GLU A 20 -7.36 -5.17 3.06
N PHE A 21 -6.20 -5.66 2.62
CA PHE A 21 -5.07 -5.92 3.52
C PHE A 21 -4.58 -4.66 4.22
N ILE A 22 -4.37 -3.57 3.45
CA ILE A 22 -3.90 -2.29 4.00
C ILE A 22 -4.93 -1.71 4.97
N GLN A 23 -6.23 -1.80 4.65
CA GLN A 23 -7.31 -1.34 5.51
C GLN A 23 -7.32 -2.10 6.84
N ALA A 24 -7.11 -3.42 6.83
CA ALA A 24 -7.01 -4.20 8.06
C ALA A 24 -5.84 -3.73 8.94
N ALA A 25 -4.68 -3.44 8.33
CA ALA A 25 -3.51 -2.91 9.05
C ALA A 25 -3.77 -1.52 9.66
N ILE A 26 -4.44 -0.63 8.92
CA ILE A 26 -4.85 0.70 9.40
C ILE A 26 -5.84 0.56 10.57
N ILE A 27 -6.87 -0.29 10.45
CA ILE A 27 -7.86 -0.52 11.52
C ILE A 27 -7.16 -1.04 12.79
N TYR A 28 -6.22 -1.97 12.64
CA TYR A 28 -5.46 -2.50 13.78
C TYR A 28 -4.65 -1.41 14.49
N ALA A 29 -3.93 -0.58 13.73
CA ALA A 29 -3.18 0.55 14.28
C ALA A 29 -4.09 1.61 14.92
N ALA A 30 -5.22 1.94 14.30
CA ALA A 30 -6.18 2.91 14.83
C ALA A 30 -6.84 2.42 16.14
N ARG A 31 -7.13 1.13 16.26
CA ARG A 31 -7.62 0.53 17.53
C ARG A 31 -6.62 0.69 18.68
N ASP A 32 -5.34 0.73 18.34
CA ASP A 32 -4.22 0.96 19.25
C ASP A 32 -3.90 2.47 19.44
N ARG A 33 -4.82 3.35 19.01
CA ARG A 33 -4.68 4.82 19.09
C ARG A 33 -3.45 5.37 18.34
N ARG A 34 -2.92 4.61 17.38
CA ARG A 34 -1.87 5.09 16.47
C ARG A 34 -2.49 5.83 15.30
N HIS A 35 -1.71 6.74 14.75
CA HIS A 35 -2.05 7.57 13.58
C HIS A 35 -1.25 7.19 12.34
N GLU A 36 -0.49 6.09 12.43
CA GLU A 36 0.41 5.64 11.40
C GLU A 36 0.60 4.12 11.40
N VAL A 37 1.01 3.59 10.25
CA VAL A 37 1.44 2.20 10.09
C VAL A 37 2.56 2.11 9.05
N ILE A 38 3.53 1.22 9.32
CA ILE A 38 4.57 0.82 8.36
C ILE A 38 4.35 -0.64 8.00
N ILE A 39 4.03 -0.92 6.74
CA ILE A 39 3.82 -2.28 6.23
C ILE A 39 5.11 -2.75 5.56
N ARG A 40 5.77 -3.73 6.18
CA ARG A 40 7.06 -4.31 5.72
C ARG A 40 6.89 -5.56 4.86
N THR A 41 5.66 -6.07 4.76
CA THR A 41 5.36 -7.31 4.02
C THR A 41 5.48 -7.09 2.51
N TYR A 42 6.01 -8.09 1.79
CA TYR A 42 5.97 -8.10 0.32
C TYR A 42 4.51 -8.28 -0.18
N PRO A 43 4.08 -7.58 -1.25
CA PRO A 43 4.84 -6.66 -2.10
C PRO A 43 4.86 -5.19 -1.62
N TYR A 44 4.19 -4.86 -0.52
CA TYR A 44 3.99 -3.48 -0.06
C TYR A 44 5.30 -2.73 0.21
N CYS A 45 6.31 -3.42 0.76
CA CYS A 45 7.61 -2.82 1.07
C CYS A 45 8.40 -2.30 -0.13
N ILE A 46 8.03 -2.70 -1.36
CA ILE A 46 8.70 -2.30 -2.61
C ILE A 46 7.80 -1.46 -3.53
N TYR A 47 6.67 -0.93 -3.02
CA TYR A 47 5.72 -0.17 -3.82
C TYR A 47 6.32 1.09 -4.48
N PHE A 48 7.40 1.63 -3.91
CA PHE A 48 8.11 2.80 -4.44
C PHE A 48 9.32 2.44 -5.32
N ASP A 49 9.64 1.16 -5.48
CA ASP A 49 10.87 0.71 -6.17
C ASP A 49 10.70 0.58 -7.70
N GLY A 50 9.52 0.88 -8.25
CA GLY A 50 9.27 0.83 -9.69
C GLY A 50 9.24 -0.58 -10.31
N GLY A 51 9.18 -1.63 -9.49
CA GLY A 51 9.22 -3.03 -9.92
C GLY A 51 7.90 -3.58 -10.50
N ALA A 52 7.77 -4.91 -10.53
CA ALA A 52 6.65 -5.63 -11.17
C ALA A 52 5.24 -5.22 -10.70
N TYR A 53 5.12 -4.64 -9.50
CA TYR A 53 3.86 -4.17 -8.94
C TYR A 53 3.58 -2.69 -9.18
N HIS A 54 4.39 -1.98 -9.97
CA HIS A 54 4.33 -0.52 -10.06
C HIS A 54 2.94 0.02 -10.43
N GLU A 55 2.28 -0.54 -11.45
CA GLU A 55 0.94 -0.07 -11.86
C GLU A 55 -0.13 -0.31 -10.78
N THR A 56 -0.13 -1.49 -10.17
CA THR A 56 -1.05 -1.84 -9.07
C THR A 56 -0.77 -0.97 -7.86
N ALA A 57 0.50 -0.78 -7.50
CA ALA A 57 0.95 0.09 -6.42
C ALA A 57 0.49 1.53 -6.63
N GLN A 58 0.65 2.09 -7.85
CA GLN A 58 0.17 3.44 -8.18
C GLN A 58 -1.34 3.58 -7.98
N LYS A 59 -2.13 2.59 -8.40
CA LYS A 59 -3.59 2.60 -8.19
C LYS A 59 -3.92 2.57 -6.69
N VAL A 60 -3.32 1.66 -5.93
CA VAL A 60 -3.52 1.52 -4.48
C VAL A 60 -3.13 2.81 -3.74
N ILE A 61 -1.94 3.35 -4.01
CA ILE A 61 -1.44 4.60 -3.42
C ILE A 61 -2.37 5.77 -3.77
N SER A 62 -2.82 5.86 -5.02
CA SER A 62 -3.76 6.92 -5.44
C SER A 62 -5.09 6.81 -4.71
N THR A 63 -5.65 5.60 -4.57
CA THR A 63 -6.89 5.39 -3.82
C THR A 63 -6.73 5.79 -2.35
N LEU A 64 -5.62 5.42 -1.69
CA LEU A 64 -5.35 5.82 -0.32
C LEU A 64 -5.21 7.34 -0.18
N ARG A 65 -4.47 8.00 -1.08
CA ARG A 65 -4.32 9.46 -1.08
C ARG A 65 -5.64 10.19 -1.30
N ASN A 66 -6.47 9.71 -2.21
CA ASN A 66 -7.81 10.26 -2.46
C ASN A 66 -8.74 10.12 -1.23
N ASN A 67 -8.47 9.15 -0.37
CA ASN A 67 -9.20 8.95 0.89
C ASN A 67 -8.59 9.75 2.07
N GLY A 68 -7.64 10.64 1.82
CA GLY A 68 -7.05 11.52 2.85
C GLY A 68 -5.87 10.92 3.62
N PHE A 69 -5.34 9.78 3.20
CA PHE A 69 -4.13 9.22 3.80
C PHE A 69 -2.87 9.86 3.18
N LYS A 70 -1.88 10.18 4.02
CA LYS A 70 -0.52 10.45 3.54
C LYS A 70 0.19 9.10 3.35
N VAL A 71 0.73 8.86 2.15
CA VAL A 71 1.38 7.58 1.78
C VAL A 71 2.76 7.84 1.20
N GLU A 72 3.77 7.27 1.84
CA GLU A 72 5.20 7.46 1.55
C GLU A 72 5.97 6.14 1.65
N GLY A 73 7.18 6.10 1.09
CA GLY A 73 8.12 5.01 1.30
C GLY A 73 8.85 5.20 2.61
N TYR A 74 8.87 4.17 3.46
CA TYR A 74 9.77 4.10 4.61
C TYR A 74 11.09 3.46 4.16
N TYR A 75 12.20 4.12 4.47
CA TYR A 75 13.55 3.61 4.27
C TYR A 75 14.39 3.97 5.49
N CYS A 76 14.99 2.97 6.13
CA CYS A 76 15.92 3.16 7.22
C CYS A 76 17.08 2.16 7.10
N GLU A 77 18.31 2.67 7.14
CA GLU A 77 19.51 1.85 7.00
C GLU A 77 20.27 1.80 8.34
N HIS A 78 20.35 0.59 8.91
CA HIS A 78 21.13 0.29 10.11
C HIS A 78 22.10 -0.87 9.81
N GLN A 79 22.11 -1.93 10.62
CA GLN A 79 22.84 -3.17 10.28
C GLN A 79 22.18 -3.92 9.10
N PHE A 80 20.89 -3.69 8.89
CA PHE A 80 20.09 -4.19 7.77
C PHE A 80 19.22 -3.05 7.22
N ILE A 81 18.77 -3.19 5.97
CA ILE A 81 17.82 -2.27 5.35
C ILE A 81 16.41 -2.58 5.86
N ASP A 82 15.72 -1.57 6.39
CA ASP A 82 14.30 -1.63 6.75
C ASP A 82 13.49 -0.76 5.78
N ASN A 83 12.70 -1.42 4.94
CA ASN A 83 11.85 -0.79 3.93
C ASN A 83 10.37 -1.12 4.17
N GLY A 84 9.49 -0.17 3.88
CA GLY A 84 8.06 -0.37 4.06
C GLY A 84 7.18 0.65 3.36
N LEU A 85 5.90 0.32 3.25
CA LEU A 85 4.86 1.28 2.91
C LEU A 85 4.44 2.03 4.17
N TYR A 86 4.72 3.32 4.23
CA TYR A 86 4.34 4.19 5.34
C TYR A 86 3.02 4.90 5.04
N ILE A 87 2.07 4.79 5.96
CA ILE A 87 0.74 5.39 5.84
C ILE A 87 0.43 6.14 7.13
N VAL A 88 0.01 7.40 7.01
CA VAL A 88 -0.36 8.29 8.13
C VAL A 88 -1.74 8.90 7.91
N TRP A 89 -2.50 9.07 8.99
CA TRP A 89 -3.81 9.73 9.00
C TRP A 89 -4.00 10.67 10.20
N GLY A 90 -4.72 11.76 9.99
CA GLY A 90 -5.02 12.73 11.05
C GLY A 90 -3.85 13.63 11.45
N ALA A 91 -2.78 13.68 10.65
CA ALA A 91 -1.78 14.74 10.74
C ALA A 91 -2.30 15.96 9.96
N GLU A 92 -2.78 16.96 10.70
CA GLU A 92 -2.97 18.33 10.20
C GLU A 92 -1.62 19.05 10.10
#